data_AF-A0A8X6WWY6-F1
#
_entry.id   AF-A0A8X6WWY6-F1
#
_cell.length_a   1.000
_cell.length_b   1.000
_cell.length_c   1.000
_cell.angle_alpha   90.00
_cell.angle_beta   90.00
_cell.angle_gamma   90.00
#
_symmetry.space_group_name_H-M   'P 1'
#
loop_
_entity.id
_entity.type
_entity.pdbx_description
1 polymer ?
#
loop_
_entity_poly.entity_id
_entity_poly.type
_entity_poly.pdbx_seq_one_letter_code
_entity_poly.pdbx_strand_id
1 'polypeptide(L)'
;WKNLLEASCEDDWPREESWDLESRVCIRTYPLKQLYYTFVTVTLFFVPVGIMIVTYLLIICRLWRSQAPGEANIANINLQRHAKKKVMNP
;
A
#
# COMPACT_ATOMS: atom_id res chain seq x y z
N TRP A 1 24.25 -28.14 -20.03
CA TRP A 1 24.17 -26.69 -19.76
C TRP A 1 22.85 -26.33 -19.08
N LYS A 2 22.63 -26.79 -17.85
CA LYS A 2 21.48 -26.38 -17.03
C LYS A 2 21.99 -26.20 -15.60
N ASN A 3 21.85 -24.99 -15.07
CA ASN A 3 22.06 -24.61 -13.67
C ASN A 3 23.52 -24.49 -13.19
N LEU A 4 24.34 -23.72 -13.93
CA LEU A 4 25.44 -23.02 -13.29
C LEU A 4 24.84 -21.75 -12.65
N LEU A 5 24.15 -21.93 -11.52
CA LEU A 5 23.98 -20.82 -10.58
C LEU A 5 25.39 -20.50 -10.11
N GLU A 6 25.96 -19.43 -10.66
CA GLU A 6 27.27 -18.92 -10.27
C GLU A 6 27.20 -18.62 -8.77
N ALA A 7 27.67 -19.56 -7.95
CA ALA A 7 27.81 -19.36 -6.52
C ALA A 7 28.93 -18.33 -6.35
N SER A 8 28.57 -17.06 -6.38
CA SER A 8 29.52 -15.98 -6.09
C SER A 8 30.04 -16.21 -4.68
N CYS A 9 31.35 -16.45 -4.56
CA CYS A 9 32.03 -16.64 -3.27
C CYS A 9 31.96 -15.40 -2.36
N GLU A 10 31.38 -14.30 -2.84
CA GLU A 10 31.19 -13.05 -2.11
C GLU A 10 29.95 -13.06 -1.20
N ASP A 11 29.04 -14.03 -1.39
CA ASP A 11 27.77 -14.15 -0.67
C ASP A 11 27.80 -15.31 0.35
N ASP A 12 28.38 -15.11 1.53
CA ASP A 12 28.42 -16.13 2.60
C ASP A 12 27.22 -15.99 3.55
N TRP A 13 26.11 -16.66 3.21
CA TRP A 13 24.89 -16.72 4.04
C TRP A 13 24.80 -18.07 4.77
N PRO A 14 24.33 -18.12 6.04
CA PRO A 14 24.20 -19.36 6.79
C PRO A 14 23.21 -20.30 6.09
N ARG A 15 23.67 -21.52 5.82
CA ARG A 15 22.89 -22.58 5.18
C ARG A 15 22.17 -23.39 6.22
N GLU A 16 20.88 -23.62 6.01
CA GLU A 16 20.16 -24.68 6.70
C GLU A 16 20.07 -25.89 5.75
N GLU A 17 20.58 -27.03 6.22
CA GLU A 17 20.53 -28.29 5.50
C GLU A 17 19.50 -29.18 6.18
N SER A 18 18.43 -29.53 5.46
CA SER A 18 17.42 -30.48 5.94
C SER A 18 17.38 -31.70 5.02
N TRP A 19 17.32 -32.87 5.65
CA TRP A 19 17.17 -34.14 4.94
C TRP A 19 15.70 -34.41 4.70
N ASP A 20 15.27 -34.48 3.44
CA ASP A 20 13.90 -34.83 3.09
C ASP A 20 13.75 -36.35 2.92
N LEU A 21 12.89 -36.95 3.74
CA LEU A 21 12.63 -38.39 3.75
C LEU A 21 11.82 -38.86 2.54
N GLU A 22 11.00 -37.98 1.95
CA GLU A 22 10.12 -38.29 0.84
C GLU A 22 10.87 -38.27 -0.50
N SER A 23 11.64 -37.21 -0.73
CA SER A 23 12.38 -37.02 -1.98
C SER A 23 13.77 -37.66 -1.97
N ARG A 24 14.25 -38.18 -0.83
CA ARG A 24 15.62 -38.69 -0.60
C ARG A 24 16.71 -37.74 -1.10
N VAL A 25 16.50 -36.42 -0.93
CA VAL A 25 17.47 -35.40 -1.31
C VAL A 25 17.80 -34.51 -0.11
N CYS A 26 19.02 -34.00 -0.10
CA CYS A 26 19.43 -32.96 0.84
C CYS A 26 18.98 -31.60 0.28
N ILE A 27 18.08 -30.93 0.99
CA ILE A 27 17.59 -29.61 0.62
C ILE A 27 18.45 -28.58 1.33
N ARG A 28 19.02 -27.66 0.56
CA ARG A 28 19.77 -26.50 1.08
C ARG A 28 18.88 -25.27 0.98
N THR A 29 18.52 -24.70 2.13
CA THR A 29 17.70 -23.48 2.21
C THR A 29 18.51 -22.32 2.78
N TYR A 30 18.16 -21.11 2.34
CA TYR A 30 18.75 -19.85 2.81
C TYR A 30 17.65 -18.93 3.33
N PRO A 31 17.02 -19.27 4.47
CA PRO A 31 15.85 -18.55 4.97
C PRO A 31 16.15 -17.07 5.26
N LEU A 32 17.32 -16.77 5.82
CA LEU A 32 17.74 -15.39 6.10
C LEU A 32 17.93 -14.56 4.82
N LYS A 33 18.50 -15.15 3.77
CA LYS A 33 18.67 -14.47 2.48
C LYS A 33 17.31 -14.08 1.91
N GLN A 34 16.35 -15.01 1.91
CA GLN A 34 14.99 -14.75 1.45
C GLN A 34 14.30 -13.67 2.28
N LEU A 35 14.45 -13.69 3.61
CA LEU A 35 13.88 -12.67 4.48
C LEU A 35 14.50 -11.28 4.21
N TYR A 36 15.81 -11.21 4.05
CA TYR A 36 16.52 -9.95 3.77
C TYR A 36 16.01 -9.30 2.47
N TYR A 37 15.99 -10.04 1.36
CA TYR A 37 15.55 -9.48 0.08
C TYR A 37 14.05 -9.14 0.10
N THR A 38 13.20 -9.96 0.71
CA THR A 38 11.78 -9.63 0.83
C THR A 38 11.56 -8.37 1.67
N PHE A 39 12.25 -8.23 2.81
CA PHE A 39 12.18 -7.04 3.65
C PHE A 39 12.67 -5.78 2.92
N VAL A 40 13.80 -5.88 2.21
CA VAL A 40 14.36 -4.78 1.41
C VAL A 40 13.39 -4.37 0.31
N THR A 41 12.80 -5.32 -0.43
CA THR A 41 11.79 -5.02 -1.45
C THR A 41 10.53 -4.41 -0.85
N VAL A 42 10.04 -4.90 0.29
CA VAL A 42 8.90 -4.32 1.00
C VAL A 42 9.19 -2.87 1.40
N THR A 43 10.34 -2.62 1.98
CA THR A 43 10.72 -1.30 2.47
C THR A 43 11.00 -0.30 1.35
N LEU A 44 11.64 -0.73 0.26
CA LEU A 44 12.01 0.17 -0.84
C LEU A 44 10.88 0.38 -1.86
N PHE A 45 9.99 -0.59 -2.03
CA PHE A 45 8.92 -0.50 -3.04
C PHE A 45 7.55 -0.31 -2.40
N PHE A 46 7.12 -1.24 -1.54
CA PHE A 46 5.76 -1.24 -1.02
C PHE A 46 5.49 -0.10 -0.04
N VAL A 47 6.47 0.28 0.79
CA VAL A 47 6.31 1.41 1.71
C VAL A 47 6.15 2.74 0.96
N PRO A 48 7.03 3.14 0.03
CA PRO A 48 6.82 4.36 -0.77
C PRO A 48 5.53 4.33 -1.58
N VAL A 49 5.22 3.20 -2.23
CA VAL A 49 3.97 3.04 -2.99
C VAL A 49 2.75 3.17 -2.06
N GLY A 50 2.81 2.57 -0.88
CA GLY A 50 1.76 2.68 0.13
C GLY A 50 1.56 4.12 0.60
N ILE A 51 2.64 4.86 0.87
CA ILE A 51 2.58 6.29 1.23
C ILE A 51 1.93 7.09 0.10
N MET A 52 2.33 6.86 -1.14
CA MET A 52 1.73 7.52 -2.31
C MET A 52 0.23 7.22 -2.38
N ILE A 53 -0.17 5.95 -2.33
CA ILE A 53 -1.58 5.53 -2.37
C ILE A 53 -2.38 6.21 -1.24
N VAL A 54 -1.92 6.14 0.00
CA VAL A 54 -2.60 6.75 1.15
C VAL A 54 -2.71 8.27 0.96
N THR A 55 -1.64 8.92 0.51
CA THR A 55 -1.64 10.37 0.24
C THR A 55 -2.67 10.72 -0.83
N TYR A 56 -2.73 9.97 -1.93
CA TYR A 56 -3.73 10.20 -2.98
C TYR A 56 -5.15 9.93 -2.50
N LEU A 57 -5.38 8.86 -1.75
CA LEU A 57 -6.69 8.58 -1.14
C LEU A 57 -7.10 9.73 -0.22
N LEU A 58 -6.20 10.24 0.61
CA LEU A 58 -6.48 11.40 1.48
C LEU A 58 -6.78 12.66 0.66
N ILE A 59 -6.04 12.93 -0.42
CA ILE A 59 -6.30 14.05 -1.32
C ILE A 59 -7.69 13.91 -1.93
N ILE A 60 -8.05 12.74 -2.46
CA ILE A 60 -9.36 12.47 -3.06
C ILE A 60 -10.46 12.58 -2.01
N CYS A 61 -10.28 11.98 -0.83
CA CYS A 61 -11.24 12.09 0.27
C CYS A 61 -11.41 13.53 0.75
N ARG A 62 -10.31 14.30 0.85
CA ARG A 62 -10.35 15.72 1.20
C ARG A 62 -11.04 16.52 0.10
N LEU A 63 -10.76 16.23 -1.17
CA LEU A 63 -11.44 16.83 -2.31
C LEU A 63 -12.93 16.53 -2.23
N TRP A 64 -13.33 15.28 -2.08
CA TRP A 64 -14.73 14.85 -1.94
C TRP A 64 -15.41 15.43 -0.72
N ARG A 65 -14.71 15.66 0.40
CA ARG A 65 -15.28 16.31 1.58
C ARG A 65 -15.35 17.83 1.43
N SER A 66 -14.42 18.43 0.69
CA SER A 66 -14.46 19.86 0.33
C SER A 66 -15.44 20.16 -0.82
N GLN A 67 -15.70 19.16 -1.65
CA GLN A 67 -16.60 19.16 -2.81
C GLN A 67 -17.92 18.45 -2.48
N ALA A 68 -18.07 17.94 -1.25
CA ALA A 68 -19.35 17.80 -0.60
C ALA A 68 -19.69 19.20 -0.11
N PRO A 69 -20.48 19.92 -0.91
CA PRO A 69 -21.92 19.82 -0.75
C PRO A 69 -22.62 19.78 -2.11
N GLY A 70 -23.94 19.66 -2.13
CA GLY A 70 -24.70 20.08 -3.30
C GLY A 70 -24.21 21.45 -3.78
N GLU A 71 -24.40 21.70 -5.07
CA GLU A 71 -24.38 23.00 -5.71
C GLU A 71 -25.43 23.97 -5.12
N ALA A 72 -25.61 23.99 -3.80
CA ALA A 72 -26.18 25.09 -3.07
C ALA A 72 -25.04 26.07 -2.83
N ASN A 73 -24.68 26.75 -3.92
CA ASN A 73 -24.13 28.10 -3.93
C ASN A 73 -24.34 28.77 -2.56
N ILE A 74 -23.27 29.15 -1.85
CA ILE A 74 -23.37 29.76 -0.50
C ILE A 74 -24.29 31.01 -0.56
N ALA A 75 -24.40 31.65 -1.74
CA ALA A 75 -25.41 32.67 -2.00
C ALA A 75 -26.85 32.11 -2.04
N ASN A 76 -27.07 30.94 -2.65
CA ASN A 76 -28.37 30.24 -2.66
C ASN A 76 -28.77 29.67 -1.28
N ILE A 77 -27.84 29.19 -0.45
CA ILE A 77 -28.16 28.74 0.93
C ILE A 77 -28.67 29.93 1.76
N ASN A 78 -28.02 31.09 1.64
CA ASN A 78 -28.48 32.31 2.29
C ASN A 78 -29.82 32.79 1.71
N LEU A 79 -30.01 32.77 0.38
CA LEU A 79 -31.29 33.09 -0.26
C LEU A 79 -32.42 32.14 0.17
N GLN A 80 -32.16 30.84 0.23
CA GLN A 80 -33.12 29.81 0.71
C GLN A 80 -33.44 29.98 2.19
N ARG A 81 -32.47 30.34 3.03
CA ARG A 81 -32.69 30.66 4.45
C ARG A 81 -33.55 31.91 4.63
N HIS A 82 -33.33 32.94 3.81
CA HIS A 82 -34.15 34.16 3.81
C HIS A 82 -35.56 33.93 3.22
N ALA A 83 -35.71 33.08 2.22
CA ALA A 83 -37.00 32.72 1.62
C ALA A 83 -37.87 31.89 2.58
N LYS A 84 -37.29 30.92 3.30
CA LYS A 84 -38.00 30.12 4.29
C LYS A 84 -38.45 30.93 5.52
N LYS A 85 -37.78 32.05 5.82
CA LYS A 85 -38.19 32.96 6.91
C LYS A 85 -39.42 33.82 6.57
N LYS A 86 -39.84 33.87 5.29
CA LYS A 86 -41.08 34.56 4.86
C LYS A 86 -42.33 33.66 4.84
N VAL A 87 -42.18 32.33 4.91
CA VAL A 87 -43.30 31.35 4.83
C VAL A 87 -43.71 30.85 6.22
N MET A 88 -43.59 31.72 7.21
CA MET A 88 -43.98 31.46 8.60
C MET A 88 -44.52 32.75 9.20
N ASN A 89 -45.56 33.29 8.57
CA ASN A 89 -46.51 34.19 9.22
C ASN A 89 -47.88 34.04 8.54
N PRO A 90 -48.91 33.49 9.21
CA PRO A 90 -50.30 33.76 8.84
C PRO A 90 -50.65 35.25 9.03
#